data_AF-A0A947BC11-F1
#
_entry.id   AF-A0A947BC11-F1
#
_cell.length_a   1.000
_cell.length_b   1.000
_cell.length_c   1.000
_cell.angle_alpha   90.00
_cell.angle_beta   90.00
_cell.angle_gamma   90.00
#
_symmetry.space_group_name_H-M   'P 1'
#
loop_
_entity.id
_entity.type
_entity.pdbx_description
1 polymer ?
#
loop_
_entity_poly.entity_id
_entity_poly.type
_entity_poly.pdbx_seq_one_letter_code
_entity_poly.pdbx_strand_id
1 'polypeptide(L)'
;RVHVLLTDERWVPEDHERSNTRLLRQRLLVERAAEAVYVPLYRDAPTPEEALDEITGAIQPELPISILLLGMGADMHTASLFPGADRLEEALAKDAPPVMAMRAPGAPEPRITLTAPVLTDAMTTHVLITGDEKRDAIEAARKLSPIEAPIALVLKTATVHWAP
;
A
#
# COMPACT_ATOMS: atom_id res chain seq x y z
N ARG A 1 19.37 10.64 -5.56
CA ARG A 1 18.62 9.72 -6.46
C ARG A 1 17.38 9.31 -5.69
N VAL A 2 16.20 9.34 -6.33
CA VAL A 2 14.91 9.01 -5.69
C VAL A 2 14.40 7.72 -6.30
N HIS A 3 14.05 6.76 -5.46
CA HIS A 3 13.40 5.51 -5.86
C HIS A 3 11.94 5.60 -5.43
N VAL A 4 11.03 5.17 -6.30
CA VAL A 4 9.59 5.24 -6.08
C VAL A 4 9.02 3.84 -6.28
N LEU A 5 8.27 3.38 -5.29
CA LEU A 5 7.47 2.17 -5.34
C LEU A 5 6.06 2.47 -4.82
N LEU A 6 5.12 1.61 -5.19
CA LEU A 6 3.75 1.68 -4.68
C LEU A 6 3.65 0.96 -3.33
N THR A 7 2.64 1.29 -2.54
CA THR A 7 2.30 0.55 -1.32
C THR A 7 1.52 -0.73 -1.61
N ASP A 8 0.82 -0.75 -2.74
CA ASP A 8 0.04 -1.86 -3.25
C ASP A 8 -0.25 -1.67 -4.74
N GLU A 9 -0.60 -2.76 -5.41
CA GLU A 9 -0.97 -2.76 -6.81
C GLU A 9 -2.06 -3.80 -7.08
N ARG A 10 -2.87 -3.54 -8.11
CA ARG A 10 -3.89 -4.46 -8.64
C ARG A 10 -3.17 -5.40 -9.59
N TRP A 11 -3.44 -6.70 -9.52
CA TRP A 11 -2.78 -7.68 -10.38
C TRP A 11 -3.34 -7.66 -11.80
N VAL A 12 -3.02 -6.58 -12.52
CA VAL A 12 -3.40 -6.28 -13.90
C VAL A 12 -2.20 -5.67 -14.62
N PRO A 13 -2.13 -5.75 -15.97
CA PRO A 13 -1.07 -5.11 -16.74
C PRO A 13 -0.87 -3.63 -16.41
N GLU A 14 0.37 -3.14 -16.48
CA GLU A 14 0.72 -1.75 -16.11
C GLU A 14 0.02 -0.68 -16.98
N ASP A 15 -0.51 -1.04 -18.15
CA ASP A 15 -1.27 -0.15 -19.02
C ASP A 15 -2.79 -0.19 -18.77
N HIS A 16 -3.26 -1.11 -17.92
CA HIS A 16 -4.66 -1.25 -17.55
C HIS A 16 -5.15 0.00 -16.80
N GLU A 17 -6.42 0.40 -17.03
CA GLU A 17 -6.98 1.63 -16.46
C GLU A 17 -6.97 1.66 -14.91
N ARG A 18 -6.99 0.48 -14.29
CA ARG A 18 -6.98 0.29 -12.84
C ARG A 18 -5.59 0.06 -12.24
N SER A 19 -4.53 0.08 -13.04
CA SER A 19 -3.17 -0.04 -12.52
C SER A 19 -2.77 1.24 -11.77
N ASN A 20 -2.29 1.08 -10.55
CA ASN A 20 -1.67 2.17 -9.80
C ASN A 20 -0.37 2.63 -10.49
N THR A 21 0.36 1.73 -11.16
CA THR A 21 1.54 2.04 -11.98
C THR A 21 1.19 2.99 -13.12
N ARG A 22 0.10 2.71 -13.84
CA ARG A 22 -0.42 3.63 -14.88
C ARG A 22 -0.64 5.02 -14.32
N LEU A 23 -1.34 5.14 -13.20
CA LEU A 23 -1.63 6.42 -12.55
C LEU A 23 -0.35 7.13 -12.10
N LEU A 24 0.58 6.40 -11.49
CA LEU A 24 1.86 6.91 -11.02
C LEU A 24 2.68 7.50 -12.16
N ARG A 25 2.79 6.78 -13.29
CA ARG A 25 3.50 7.25 -14.49
C ARG A 25 2.85 8.49 -15.10
N GLN A 26 1.53 8.61 -15.03
CA GLN A 26 0.79 9.75 -15.57
C GLN A 26 0.84 11.00 -14.69
N ARG A 27 1.04 10.85 -13.37
CA ARG A 27 0.83 11.94 -12.40
C ARG A 27 2.06 12.32 -11.59
N LEU A 28 2.92 11.36 -11.25
CA LEU A 28 4.11 11.60 -10.45
C LEU A 28 5.39 11.56 -11.29
N LEU A 29 5.58 10.52 -12.10
CA LEU A 29 6.82 10.31 -12.86
C LEU A 29 6.82 11.13 -14.16
N VAL A 30 6.57 12.43 -14.02
CA VAL A 30 6.51 13.42 -15.10
C VAL A 30 7.40 14.60 -14.75
N GLU A 31 7.75 15.42 -15.75
CA GLU A 31 8.60 16.59 -15.58
C GLU A 31 9.91 16.23 -14.82
N ARG A 32 10.26 16.97 -13.76
CA ARG A 32 11.47 16.71 -12.96
C ARG A 32 11.47 15.36 -12.24
N ALA A 33 10.29 14.81 -11.93
CA ALA A 33 10.17 13.54 -11.22
C ALA A 33 10.24 12.33 -12.17
N ALA A 34 10.26 12.54 -13.48
CA ALA A 34 10.52 11.48 -14.47
C ALA A 34 11.92 10.86 -14.34
N GLU A 35 12.87 11.54 -13.68
CA GLU A 35 14.22 11.03 -13.41
C GLU A 35 14.27 10.01 -12.24
N ALA A 36 13.17 9.84 -11.50
CA ALA A 36 13.11 8.87 -10.41
C ALA A 36 13.16 7.43 -10.94
N VAL A 37 13.77 6.54 -10.17
CA VAL A 37 13.80 5.10 -10.47
C VAL A 37 12.50 4.49 -9.97
N TYR A 38 11.69 3.95 -10.87
CA TYR A 38 10.49 3.22 -10.50
C TYR A 38 10.80 1.76 -10.19
N VAL A 39 10.36 1.26 -9.03
CA VAL A 39 10.46 -0.14 -8.61
C VAL A 39 9.06 -0.76 -8.67
N PRO A 40 8.77 -1.58 -9.71
CA PRO A 40 7.43 -2.10 -9.95
C PRO A 40 7.03 -3.21 -8.98
N LEU A 41 5.76 -3.20 -8.56
CA LEU A 41 5.13 -4.31 -7.84
C LEU A 41 4.39 -5.30 -8.75
N TYR A 42 4.21 -5.00 -10.05
CA TYR A 42 3.61 -5.92 -11.01
C TYR A 42 4.69 -6.69 -11.76
N ARG A 43 4.40 -7.95 -12.10
CA ARG A 43 5.15 -8.77 -13.06
C ARG A 43 4.17 -9.47 -13.99
N ASP A 44 4.61 -9.74 -15.21
CA ASP A 44 3.81 -10.50 -16.18
C ASP A 44 3.81 -11.99 -15.80
N ALA A 45 2.97 -12.33 -14.82
CA ALA A 45 2.72 -13.69 -14.37
C ALA A 45 1.23 -13.93 -14.16
N PRO A 46 0.74 -15.18 -14.33
CA PRO A 46 -0.68 -15.53 -14.19
C PRO A 46 -1.29 -15.14 -12.84
N THR A 47 -0.52 -15.25 -11.76
CA THR A 47 -0.96 -14.94 -10.40
C THR A 47 0.08 -14.09 -9.66
N PRO A 48 -0.33 -13.25 -8.68
CA PRO A 48 0.61 -12.48 -7.88
C PRO A 48 1.56 -13.38 -7.08
N GLU A 49 1.10 -14.57 -6.66
CA GLU A 49 1.90 -15.53 -5.90
C GLU A 49 3.16 -15.98 -6.64
N GLU A 50 3.06 -16.17 -7.97
CA GLU A 50 4.18 -16.61 -8.82
C GLU A 50 5.29 -15.55 -8.94
N ALA A 51 5.02 -14.29 -8.59
CA ALA A 51 5.97 -13.19 -8.72
C ALA A 51 6.54 -12.71 -7.38
N LEU A 52 6.12 -13.27 -6.25
CA LEU A 52 6.47 -12.75 -4.92
C LEU A 52 7.98 -12.74 -4.66
N ASP A 53 8.71 -13.77 -5.06
CA ASP A 53 10.16 -13.85 -4.82
C ASP A 53 10.91 -12.77 -5.60
N GLU A 54 10.56 -12.57 -6.88
CA GLU A 54 11.17 -11.55 -7.72
C GLU A 54 10.86 -10.15 -7.19
N ILE A 55 9.61 -9.89 -6.82
CA ILE A 55 9.18 -8.60 -6.30
C ILE A 55 9.84 -8.33 -4.94
N THR A 56 9.88 -9.32 -4.05
CA THR A 56 10.57 -9.23 -2.75
C THR A 56 12.05 -8.90 -2.95
N GLY A 57 12.73 -9.59 -3.87
CA GLY A 57 14.13 -9.33 -4.20
C GLY A 57 14.37 -7.92 -4.75
N ALA A 58 13.42 -7.36 -5.49
CA ALA A 58 13.49 -6.00 -6.01
C ALA A 58 13.23 -4.92 -4.95
N ILE A 59 12.36 -5.18 -3.97
CA ILE A 59 12.02 -4.18 -2.93
C ILE A 59 12.95 -4.23 -1.72
N GLN A 60 13.54 -5.39 -1.40
CA GLN A 60 14.39 -5.56 -0.21
C GLN A 60 15.52 -4.52 -0.11
N PRO A 61 16.23 -4.14 -1.20
CA PRO A 61 17.26 -3.11 -1.16
C PRO A 61 16.74 -1.68 -0.92
N GLU A 62 15.44 -1.46 -1.06
CA GLU A 62 14.78 -0.16 -0.93
C GLU A 62 14.25 0.11 0.49
N LEU A 63 14.41 -0.86 1.40
CA LEU A 63 13.92 -0.78 2.78
C LEU A 63 15.03 -0.34 3.75
N PRO A 64 14.70 0.44 4.82
CA PRO A 64 13.37 0.94 5.15
C PRO A 64 12.92 2.12 4.26
N ILE A 65 11.61 2.28 4.10
CA ILE A 65 11.02 3.36 3.31
C ILE A 65 11.32 4.71 3.96
N SER A 66 11.92 5.65 3.20
CA SER A 66 12.22 6.99 3.72
C SER A 66 10.95 7.84 3.94
N ILE A 67 10.02 7.81 2.98
CA ILE A 67 8.73 8.53 3.06
C ILE A 67 7.63 7.61 2.57
N LEU A 68 6.74 7.23 3.48
CA LEU A 68 5.56 6.43 3.21
C LEU A 68 4.34 7.35 3.10
N LEU A 69 3.67 7.34 1.94
CA LEU A 69 2.40 8.04 1.73
C LEU A 69 1.29 7.02 1.57
N LEU A 70 0.30 7.08 2.46
CA LEU A 70 -0.85 6.19 2.47
C LEU A 70 -2.15 6.95 2.24
N GLY A 71 -3.07 6.30 1.55
CA GLY A 71 -4.49 6.65 1.59
C GLY A 71 -5.24 5.84 2.64
N MET A 72 -6.55 6.06 2.72
CA MET A 72 -7.46 5.25 3.52
C MET A 72 -8.81 5.11 2.80
N GLY A 73 -9.37 3.89 2.79
CA GLY A 73 -10.77 3.66 2.40
C GLY A 73 -11.75 4.03 3.51
N ALA A 74 -13.05 4.13 3.20
CA ALA A 74 -14.08 4.38 4.21
C ALA A 74 -14.25 3.19 5.20
N ASP A 75 -13.92 1.99 4.73
CA ASP A 75 -13.74 0.75 5.49
C ASP A 75 -12.41 0.69 6.27
N MET A 76 -11.66 1.80 6.37
CA MET A 76 -10.41 1.91 7.11
C MET A 76 -9.25 1.04 6.59
N HIS A 77 -9.38 0.47 5.38
CA HIS A 77 -8.25 -0.20 4.71
C HIS A 77 -7.16 0.81 4.34
N THR A 78 -5.93 0.33 4.26
CA THR A 78 -4.79 1.08 3.73
C THR A 78 -3.91 0.15 2.93
N ALA A 79 -3.16 0.67 1.95
CA ALA A 79 -2.56 -0.15 0.89
C ALA A 79 -3.61 -1.13 0.34
N SER A 80 -3.30 -2.42 0.27
CA SER A 80 -4.30 -3.46 0.03
C SER A 80 -4.52 -4.37 1.26
N LEU A 81 -4.39 -3.82 2.47
CA LEU A 81 -4.77 -4.46 3.73
C LEU A 81 -6.22 -4.08 4.07
N PHE A 82 -7.18 -4.98 3.79
CA PHE A 82 -8.61 -4.74 3.99
C PHE A 82 -9.17 -5.56 5.15
N PRO A 83 -10.07 -5.01 5.99
CA PRO A 83 -10.83 -5.83 6.93
C PRO A 83 -11.51 -7.00 6.22
N GLY A 84 -11.29 -8.21 6.73
CA GLY A 84 -11.86 -9.44 6.16
C GLY A 84 -11.19 -9.96 4.88
N ALA A 85 -10.02 -9.44 4.49
CA ALA A 85 -9.24 -10.03 3.41
C ALA A 85 -8.66 -11.40 3.79
N ASP A 86 -8.45 -12.25 2.78
CA ASP A 86 -8.09 -13.67 2.94
C ASP A 86 -6.82 -13.91 3.78
N ARG A 87 -5.83 -13.03 3.67
CA ARG A 87 -4.51 -13.17 4.33
C ARG A 87 -4.16 -11.98 5.20
N LEU A 88 -5.15 -11.24 5.70
CA LEU A 88 -4.90 -10.03 6.50
C LEU A 88 -4.07 -10.33 7.76
N GLU A 89 -4.40 -11.37 8.51
CA GLU A 89 -3.66 -11.74 9.74
C GLU A 89 -2.19 -12.04 9.45
N GLU A 90 -1.92 -12.80 8.39
CA GLU A 90 -0.55 -13.10 7.96
C GLU A 90 0.20 -11.81 7.55
N ALA A 91 -0.44 -10.91 6.82
CA ALA A 91 0.17 -9.64 6.40
C ALA A 91 0.39 -8.67 7.55
N LEU A 92 -0.32 -8.83 8.67
CA LEU A 92 -0.15 -8.07 9.90
C LEU A 92 0.87 -8.68 10.87
N ALA A 93 1.32 -9.91 10.61
CA ALA A 93 2.29 -10.60 11.46
C ALA A 93 3.65 -9.90 11.45
N LYS A 94 4.40 -10.00 12.56
CA LYS A 94 5.71 -9.35 12.72
C LYS A 94 6.78 -9.94 11.80
N ASP A 95 6.61 -11.19 11.42
CA ASP A 95 7.48 -11.98 10.55
C ASP A 95 6.92 -12.11 9.11
N ALA A 96 5.90 -11.33 8.77
CA ALA A 96 5.36 -11.29 7.42
C ALA A 96 6.47 -10.92 6.41
N PRO A 97 6.50 -11.55 5.21
CA PRO A 97 7.43 -11.16 4.17
C PRO A 97 7.13 -9.72 3.71
N PRO A 98 8.08 -9.02 3.06
CA PRO A 98 7.89 -7.62 2.68
C PRO A 98 6.66 -7.34 1.79
N VAL A 99 6.28 -8.30 0.95
CA VAL A 99 5.09 -8.24 0.08
C VAL A 99 4.26 -9.50 0.18
N MET A 100 2.94 -9.35 0.00
CA MET A 100 2.00 -10.47 -0.06
C MET A 100 0.94 -10.27 -1.12
N ALA A 101 0.49 -11.38 -1.71
CA ALA A 101 -0.75 -11.44 -2.46
C ALA A 101 -1.96 -11.38 -1.51
N MET A 102 -2.99 -10.63 -1.89
CA MET A 102 -4.18 -10.42 -1.08
C MET A 102 -5.44 -10.42 -1.96
N ARG A 103 -6.52 -11.02 -1.46
CA ARG A 103 -7.87 -10.93 -2.05
C ARG A 103 -8.83 -10.40 -0.98
N ALA A 104 -9.54 -9.33 -1.32
CA ALA A 104 -10.44 -8.64 -0.41
C ALA A 104 -11.90 -8.80 -0.82
N PRO A 105 -12.86 -8.83 0.13
CA PRO A 105 -14.28 -8.86 -0.19
C PRO A 105 -14.67 -7.69 -1.09
N GLY A 106 -15.35 -7.98 -2.21
CA GLY A 106 -15.81 -6.97 -3.17
C GLY A 106 -14.73 -6.36 -4.06
N ALA A 107 -13.45 -6.71 -3.88
CA ALA A 107 -12.40 -6.33 -4.82
C ALA A 107 -12.36 -7.32 -6.00
N PRO A 108 -12.49 -6.85 -7.25
CA PRO A 108 -12.59 -7.76 -8.41
C PRO A 108 -11.24 -8.34 -8.86
N GLU A 109 -10.12 -7.67 -8.57
CA GLU A 109 -8.78 -8.18 -8.87
C GLU A 109 -8.03 -8.59 -7.60
N PRO A 110 -7.19 -9.65 -7.67
CA PRO A 110 -6.15 -9.89 -6.68
C PRO A 110 -5.24 -8.66 -6.56
N ARG A 111 -4.65 -8.50 -5.38
CA ARG A 111 -3.73 -7.42 -5.05
C ARG A 111 -2.37 -7.97 -4.69
N ILE A 112 -1.36 -7.13 -4.84
CA ILE A 112 -0.11 -7.25 -4.12
C ILE A 112 0.02 -6.06 -3.17
N THR A 113 0.47 -6.27 -1.95
CA THR A 113 0.56 -5.24 -0.91
C THR A 113 1.86 -5.35 -0.15
N LEU A 114 2.41 -4.20 0.26
CA LEU A 114 3.37 -4.14 1.33
C LEU A 114 2.69 -4.59 2.64
N THR A 115 3.43 -5.30 3.47
CA THR A 115 2.95 -5.87 4.75
C THR A 115 3.27 -4.97 5.94
N ALA A 116 2.76 -5.34 7.12
CA ALA A 116 2.91 -4.55 8.33
C ALA A 116 4.36 -4.25 8.71
N PRO A 117 5.33 -5.18 8.65
CA PRO A 117 6.73 -4.88 8.93
C PRO A 117 7.27 -3.75 8.05
N VAL A 118 6.96 -3.75 6.75
CA VAL A 118 7.42 -2.70 5.82
C VAL A 118 6.75 -1.35 6.12
N LEU A 119 5.44 -1.36 6.35
CA LEU A 119 4.68 -0.12 6.59
C LEU A 119 5.04 0.53 7.94
N THR A 120 5.30 -0.27 8.97
CA THR A 120 5.64 0.24 10.32
C THR A 120 7.09 0.67 10.48
N ASP A 121 8.00 0.11 9.66
CA ASP A 121 9.44 0.45 9.70
C ASP A 121 9.79 1.68 8.84
N ALA A 122 8.80 2.31 8.20
CA ALA A 122 9.00 3.53 7.43
C ALA A 122 9.50 4.69 8.32
N MET A 123 10.54 5.39 7.87
CA MET A 123 11.16 6.49 8.63
C MET A 123 10.22 7.68 8.86
N THR A 124 9.32 7.95 7.91
CA THR A 124 8.29 8.98 8.03
C THR A 124 7.04 8.52 7.31
N THR A 125 5.89 8.62 8.00
CA THR A 125 4.60 8.20 7.45
C THR A 125 3.65 9.38 7.36
N HIS A 126 3.03 9.53 6.20
CA HIS A 126 1.97 10.48 5.91
C HIS A 126 0.70 9.73 5.50
N VAL A 127 -0.44 10.12 6.06
CA VAL A 127 -1.75 9.62 5.65
C VAL A 127 -2.51 10.78 5.04
N LEU A 128 -2.95 10.65 3.79
CA LEU A 128 -3.72 11.66 3.08
C LEU A 128 -5.15 11.17 2.86
N ILE A 129 -6.11 11.91 3.42
CA ILE A 129 -7.54 11.63 3.29
C ILE A 129 -8.31 12.90 2.92
N THR A 130 -9.43 12.73 2.23
CA THR A 130 -10.35 13.83 1.89
C THR A 130 -11.78 13.47 2.26
N GLY A 131 -12.57 14.49 2.61
CA GLY A 131 -13.97 14.34 3.00
C GLY A 131 -14.17 14.06 4.50
N ASP A 132 -15.30 14.51 5.03
CA ASP A 132 -15.66 14.34 6.44
C ASP A 132 -15.85 12.86 6.82
N GLU A 133 -16.39 12.03 5.92
CA GLU A 133 -16.58 10.60 6.15
C GLU A 133 -15.26 9.90 6.52
N LYS A 134 -14.18 10.20 5.80
CA LYS A 134 -12.85 9.63 6.09
C LYS A 134 -12.23 10.21 7.34
N ARG A 135 -12.56 11.44 7.70
CA ARG A 135 -12.12 12.04 8.97
C ARG A 135 -12.76 11.34 10.16
N ASP A 136 -14.05 11.06 10.09
CA ASP A 136 -14.72 10.32 11.16
C ASP A 136 -14.20 8.89 11.25
N ALA A 137 -13.99 8.23 10.11
CA ALA A 137 -13.44 6.88 10.04
C ALA A 137 -12.02 6.80 10.62
N ILE A 138 -11.12 7.75 10.33
CA ILE A 138 -9.75 7.71 10.87
C ILE A 138 -9.72 7.95 12.38
N GLU A 139 -10.61 8.79 12.91
CA GLU A 139 -10.73 9.04 14.36
C GLU A 139 -11.31 7.82 15.10
N ALA A 140 -12.24 7.10 14.47
CA ALA A 140 -12.71 5.81 14.97
C ALA A 140 -11.59 4.75 14.95
N ALA A 141 -10.83 4.67 13.86
CA ALA A 141 -9.75 3.69 13.68
C ALA A 141 -8.67 3.77 14.78
N ARG A 142 -8.43 4.94 15.38
CA ARG A 142 -7.48 5.11 16.51
C ARG A 142 -7.77 4.23 17.72
N LYS A 143 -9.01 3.76 17.87
CA LYS A 143 -9.47 2.93 19.00
C LYS A 143 -9.62 1.46 18.64
N LEU A 144 -9.42 1.11 17.37
CA LEU A 144 -9.60 -0.23 16.83
C LEU A 144 -8.26 -0.93 16.67
N SER A 145 -8.31 -2.26 16.59
CA SER A 145 -7.14 -3.06 16.26
C SER A 145 -6.80 -2.98 14.76
N PRO A 146 -5.55 -3.26 14.35
CA PRO A 146 -5.21 -3.32 12.93
C PRO A 146 -5.96 -4.38 12.12
N ILE A 147 -6.58 -5.38 12.78
CA ILE A 147 -7.43 -6.36 12.09
C ILE A 147 -8.80 -5.76 11.72
N GLU A 148 -9.34 -4.90 12.59
CA GLU A 148 -10.61 -4.18 12.36
C GLU A 148 -10.42 -2.93 11.48
N ALA A 149 -9.29 -2.24 11.66
CA ALA A 149 -8.95 -1.01 10.96
C ALA A 149 -7.46 -1.02 10.58
N PRO A 150 -7.08 -1.58 9.42
CA PRO A 150 -5.68 -1.72 9.01
C PRO A 150 -4.86 -0.42 9.03
N ILE A 151 -5.48 0.73 8.77
CA ILE A 151 -4.82 2.04 8.92
C ILE A 151 -4.27 2.28 10.34
N ALA A 152 -4.89 1.73 11.39
CA ALA A 152 -4.49 1.87 12.79
C ALA A 152 -3.04 1.39 13.04
N LEU A 153 -2.53 0.53 12.16
CA LEU A 153 -1.14 0.07 12.14
C LEU A 153 -0.13 1.23 12.22
N VAL A 154 -0.41 2.34 11.53
CA VAL A 154 0.54 3.46 11.38
C VAL A 154 0.10 4.75 12.07
N LEU A 155 -1.15 4.84 12.55
CA LEU A 155 -1.72 6.10 13.07
C LEU A 155 -1.02 6.69 14.29
N LYS A 156 -0.24 5.89 15.04
CA LYS A 156 0.51 6.37 16.20
C LYS A 156 1.70 7.25 15.83
N THR A 157 2.28 7.02 14.65
CA THR A 157 3.50 7.69 14.17
C THR A 157 3.26 8.53 12.91
N ALA A 158 2.13 8.35 12.25
CA ALA A 158 1.80 9.07 11.02
C ALA A 158 1.39 10.53 11.27
N THR A 159 1.81 11.40 10.35
CA THR A 159 1.20 12.72 10.17
C THR A 159 -0.03 12.59 9.27
N VAL A 160 -1.21 12.91 9.79
CA VAL A 160 -2.47 12.86 9.04
C VAL A 160 -2.73 14.21 8.37
N HIS A 161 -2.87 14.20 7.05
CA HIS A 161 -3.29 15.32 6.22
C HIS A 161 -4.74 15.10 5.82
N TRP A 162 -5.61 16.05 6.18
CA TRP A 162 -7.03 16.01 5.84
C TRP A 162 -7.45 17.31 5.16
N ALA A 163 -8.34 17.19 4.17
CA ALA A 163 -9.07 18.29 3.58
C ALA A 163 -10.56 17.93 3.46
N PRO A 164 -11.47 18.91 3.62
CA PRO A 164 -12.92 18.69 3.47
C PRO A 164 -13.29 18.28 2.04
#